data_AF-A0A4Q2UZ89-F1
#
_entry.id   AF-A0A4Q2UZ89-F1
#
_cell.length_a   1.000
_cell.length_b   1.000
_cell.length_c   1.000
_cell.angle_alpha   90.00
_cell.angle_beta   90.00
_cell.angle_gamma   90.00
#
_symmetry.space_group_name_H-M   'P 1'
#
loop_
_entity.id
_entity.type
_entity.pdbx_description
1 polymer ?
#
loop_
_entity_poly.entity_id
_entity_poly.type
_entity_poly.pdbx_seq_one_letter_code
_entity_poly.pdbx_strand_id
1 'polypeptide(L)'
;MRKLHNIAVWLRNSSIHSDLWEDRVSLRLGIDNDTRWNSWYKLIDNLMRRQSQIKQFLLDYDKEINDNILNSSDWDYLERTHRFLHPFASATLWAEGKNSTLSQTLTIMDGLLRHYEKNKEHYSKPETFDRRILHSIEMGWFILDKYYTMTEDAPVYAAALLLDPSKRIRYIERHWPESWHENAIAGVRTIWEEYKTQPE
;
A
#
# COMPACT_ATOMS: atom_id res chain seq x y z
N MET A 1 -6.94 10.31 10.49
CA MET A 1 -5.46 10.28 10.43
C MET A 1 -4.80 11.35 11.29
N ARG A 2 -5.12 12.65 11.17
CA ARG A 2 -4.52 13.74 11.99
C ARG A 2 -4.47 13.48 13.51
N LYS A 3 -5.56 12.99 14.09
CA LYS A 3 -5.61 12.67 15.54
C LYS A 3 -4.54 11.63 15.95
N LEU A 4 -4.41 10.56 15.17
CA LEU A 4 -3.42 9.51 15.42
C LEU A 4 -1.99 10.04 15.29
N HIS A 5 -1.72 10.88 14.29
CA HIS A 5 -0.44 11.58 14.17
C HIS A 5 -0.13 12.41 15.41
N ASN A 6 -1.09 13.23 15.86
CA ASN A 6 -0.91 14.09 17.03
C ASN A 6 -0.66 13.27 18.32
N ILE A 7 -1.31 12.12 18.48
CA ILE A 7 -1.03 11.18 19.59
C ILE A 7 0.41 10.67 19.50
N ALA A 8 0.86 10.25 18.31
CA ALA A 8 2.22 9.77 18.10
C ALA A 8 3.28 10.86 18.39
N VAL A 9 3.01 12.11 17.97
CA VAL A 9 3.86 13.27 18.26
C VAL A 9 3.88 13.57 19.76
N TRP A 10 2.72 13.56 20.42
CA TRP A 10 2.60 13.81 21.86
C TRP A 10 3.38 12.79 22.69
N LEU A 11 3.31 11.50 22.34
CA LEU A 11 4.11 10.44 22.97
C LEU A 11 5.61 10.63 22.74
N ARG A 12 6.01 11.05 21.54
CA ARG A 12 7.42 11.23 21.18
C ARG A 12 8.06 12.46 21.83
N ASN A 13 7.29 13.52 22.05
CA ASN A 13 7.82 14.80 22.52
C ASN A 13 8.06 14.85 24.04
N SER A 14 7.61 13.85 24.80
CA SER A 14 7.77 13.77 26.25
C SER A 14 8.39 12.43 26.63
N SER A 15 9.59 12.46 27.24
CA SER A 15 10.21 11.24 27.77
C SER A 15 9.32 10.57 28.81
N ILE A 16 8.64 11.37 29.65
CA ILE A 16 7.71 10.87 30.66
C ILE A 16 6.56 10.08 30.01
N HIS A 17 5.94 10.61 28.94
CA HIS A 17 4.84 9.91 28.26
C HIS A 17 5.32 8.68 27.51
N SER A 18 6.52 8.73 26.92
CA SER A 18 7.14 7.59 26.27
C SER A 18 7.43 6.46 27.26
N ASP A 19 7.97 6.78 28.43
CA ASP A 19 8.30 5.80 29.47
C ASP A 19 7.01 5.17 30.03
N LEU A 20 6.02 5.98 30.38
CA LEU A 20 4.70 5.51 30.85
C LEU A 20 3.97 4.65 29.81
N TRP A 21 4.14 4.98 28.53
CA TRP A 21 3.60 4.19 27.43
C TRP A 21 4.31 2.85 27.30
N GLU A 22 5.65 2.83 27.37
CA GLU A 22 6.44 1.60 27.28
C GLU A 22 6.10 0.65 28.44
N ASP A 23 5.92 1.18 29.64
CA ASP A 23 5.52 0.41 30.82
C ASP A 23 4.13 -0.23 30.68
N ARG A 24 3.16 0.48 30.09
CA ARG A 24 1.76 0.00 30.02
C ARG A 24 1.43 -0.78 28.75
N VAL A 25 1.97 -0.39 27.62
CA VAL A 25 1.63 -0.93 26.29
C VAL A 25 2.70 -1.92 25.81
N SER A 26 3.94 -1.78 26.28
CA SER A 26 5.11 -2.59 25.92
C SER A 26 5.29 -2.76 24.41
N LEU A 27 4.90 -1.74 23.65
CA LEU A 27 5.02 -1.69 22.19
C LEU A 27 5.15 -0.23 21.77
N ARG A 28 6.24 0.14 21.12
CA ARG A 28 6.39 1.50 20.59
C ARG A 28 5.36 1.74 19.48
N LEU A 29 4.57 2.80 19.63
CA LEU A 29 3.57 3.17 18.62
C LEU A 29 4.24 3.47 17.27
N GLY A 30 5.37 4.19 17.30
CA GLY A 30 6.06 4.70 16.12
C GLY A 30 5.57 6.08 15.73
N ILE A 31 6.01 6.57 14.57
CA ILE A 31 5.55 7.83 13.98
C ILE A 31 5.39 7.64 12.47
N ASP A 32 4.34 8.23 11.91
CA ASP A 32 4.17 8.32 10.47
C ASP A 32 5.16 9.32 9.87
N ASN A 33 5.46 9.15 8.58
CA ASN A 33 6.38 10.00 7.84
C ASN A 33 5.96 9.97 6.37
N ASP A 34 5.82 11.15 5.76
CA ASP A 34 5.36 11.28 4.38
C ASP A 34 6.29 10.62 3.35
N THR A 35 7.58 10.50 3.66
CA THR A 35 8.62 9.95 2.77
C THR A 35 8.96 8.49 3.05
N ARG A 36 8.63 7.95 4.23
CA ARG A 36 8.98 6.57 4.59
C ARG A 36 7.85 5.62 4.24
N TRP A 37 8.07 4.81 3.21
CA TRP A 37 7.08 3.84 2.75
C TRP A 37 6.58 2.95 3.90
N ASN A 38 5.26 2.73 3.92
CA ASN A 38 4.53 1.96 4.94
C ASN A 38 4.56 2.51 6.38
N SER A 39 5.05 3.72 6.65
CA SER A 39 5.06 4.26 8.02
C SER A 39 3.66 4.35 8.63
N TRP A 40 2.69 4.82 7.84
CA TRP A 40 1.29 4.91 8.27
C TRP A 40 0.71 3.53 8.55
N TYR A 41 0.94 2.55 7.67
CA TYR A 41 0.51 1.19 7.92
C TYR A 41 1.12 0.63 9.21
N LYS A 42 2.43 0.78 9.42
CA LYS A 42 3.12 0.29 10.64
C LYS A 42 2.60 0.96 11.91
N LEU A 43 2.34 2.27 11.86
CA LEU A 43 1.74 3.02 12.96
C LEU A 43 0.37 2.44 13.34
N ILE A 44 -0.49 2.22 12.35
CA ILE A 44 -1.82 1.65 12.57
C ILE A 44 -1.72 0.18 13.00
N ASP A 45 -0.79 -0.60 12.43
CA ASP A 45 -0.57 -2.01 12.78
C ASP A 45 -0.20 -2.17 14.26
N ASN A 46 0.71 -1.32 14.76
CA ASN A 46 1.04 -1.27 16.18
C ASN A 46 -0.17 -0.87 17.04
N LEU A 47 -0.94 0.12 16.58
CA LEU A 47 -2.16 0.56 17.25
C LEU A 47 -3.18 -0.59 17.37
N MET A 48 -3.34 -1.41 16.33
CA MET A 48 -4.26 -2.55 16.34
C MET A 48 -3.76 -3.71 17.22
N ARG A 49 -2.45 -3.98 17.28
CA ARG A 49 -1.86 -5.07 18.09
C ARG A 49 -2.06 -4.95 19.61
N ARG A 50 -2.28 -3.72 20.10
CA ARG A 50 -2.46 -3.40 21.52
C ARG A 50 -3.69 -2.53 21.75
N GLN A 51 -4.72 -2.71 20.93
CA GLN A 51 -5.88 -1.82 20.89
C GLN A 51 -6.53 -1.59 22.25
N SER A 52 -6.68 -2.63 23.09
CA SER A 52 -7.30 -2.50 24.41
C SER A 52 -6.44 -1.69 25.38
N GLN A 53 -5.14 -2.00 25.48
CA GLN A 53 -4.21 -1.27 26.34
C GLN A 53 -4.09 0.19 25.91
N ILE A 54 -4.04 0.44 24.60
CA ILE A 54 -3.93 1.78 24.06
C ILE A 54 -5.22 2.56 24.31
N LYS A 55 -6.40 1.97 24.11
CA LYS A 55 -7.67 2.63 24.44
C LYS A 55 -7.73 3.04 25.90
N GLN A 56 -7.32 2.15 26.81
CA GLN A 56 -7.26 2.48 28.25
C GLN A 56 -6.26 3.59 28.53
N PHE A 57 -5.06 3.52 27.97
CA PHE A 57 -4.06 4.57 28.11
C PHE A 57 -4.59 5.93 27.63
N LEU A 58 -5.19 5.99 26.45
CA LEU A 58 -5.72 7.25 25.90
C LEU A 58 -6.88 7.82 26.73
N LEU A 59 -7.63 6.98 27.44
CA LEU A 59 -8.67 7.42 28.38
C LEU A 59 -8.08 7.99 29.67
N ASP A 60 -7.00 7.39 30.19
CA ASP A 60 -6.33 7.86 31.42
C ASP A 60 -5.68 9.24 31.24
N TYR A 61 -5.29 9.59 30.01
CA TYR A 61 -4.65 10.86 29.64
C TYR A 61 -5.54 11.75 28.76
N ASP A 62 -6.86 11.59 28.85
CA ASP A 62 -7.85 12.32 28.04
C ASP A 62 -7.66 13.85 28.08
N LYS A 63 -7.38 14.40 29.27
CA LYS A 63 -7.14 15.83 29.49
C LYS A 63 -5.91 16.37 28.77
N GLU A 64 -4.87 15.56 28.61
CA GLU A 64 -3.62 15.99 27.97
C GLU A 64 -3.69 15.85 26.44
N ILE A 65 -4.43 14.85 25.97
CA ILE A 65 -4.60 14.55 24.54
C ILE A 65 -5.68 15.45 23.91
N ASN A 66 -6.62 15.93 24.72
CA ASN A 66 -7.66 16.90 24.39
C ASN A 66 -8.46 16.48 23.12
N ASP A 67 -8.53 17.32 22.09
CA ASP A 67 -9.31 17.08 20.87
C ASP A 67 -8.82 15.89 20.01
N ASN A 68 -7.69 15.27 20.37
CA ASN A 68 -7.11 14.15 19.63
C ASN A 68 -7.62 12.78 20.07
N ILE A 69 -8.53 12.70 21.04
CA ILE A 69 -9.13 11.43 21.46
C ILE A 69 -9.83 10.75 20.28
N LEU A 70 -9.51 9.47 20.09
CA LEU A 70 -10.08 8.63 19.04
C LEU A 70 -11.43 8.09 19.50
N ASN A 71 -12.50 8.50 18.82
CA ASN A 71 -13.85 7.98 19.07
C ASN A 71 -14.09 6.65 18.32
N SER A 72 -15.24 6.02 18.54
CA SER A 72 -15.57 4.73 17.91
C SER A 72 -15.53 4.77 16.37
N SER A 73 -15.92 5.89 15.76
CA SER A 73 -15.86 6.07 14.31
C SER A 73 -14.42 6.23 13.81
N ASP A 74 -13.55 6.91 14.57
CA ASP A 74 -12.12 7.00 14.26
C ASP A 74 -11.47 5.61 14.29
N TRP A 75 -11.81 4.78 15.29
CA TRP A 75 -11.31 3.42 15.41
C TRP A 75 -11.77 2.50 14.26
N ASP A 76 -13.05 2.54 13.90
CA ASP A 76 -13.58 1.77 12.75
C ASP A 76 -12.91 2.21 11.43
N TYR A 77 -12.72 3.52 11.23
CA TYR A 77 -12.01 4.04 10.06
C TYR A 77 -10.54 3.56 10.00
N LEU A 78 -9.82 3.58 11.14
CA LEU A 78 -8.45 3.09 11.23
C LEU A 78 -8.35 1.60 10.96
N GLU A 79 -9.29 0.80 11.46
CA GLU A 79 -9.34 -0.64 11.22
C GLU A 79 -9.59 -0.95 9.73
N ARG A 80 -10.54 -0.26 9.10
CA ARG A 80 -10.78 -0.39 7.65
C ARG A 80 -9.55 0.02 6.83
N THR A 81 -8.90 1.12 7.22
CA THR A 81 -7.67 1.59 6.57
C THR A 81 -6.53 0.58 6.72
N HIS A 82 -6.37 -0.01 7.91
CA HIS A 82 -5.37 -1.06 8.17
C HIS A 82 -5.60 -2.27 7.26
N ARG A 83 -6.83 -2.78 7.22
CA ARG A 83 -7.21 -3.92 6.35
C ARG A 83 -6.95 -3.60 4.88
N PHE A 84 -7.27 -2.39 4.43
CA PHE A 84 -7.04 -1.97 3.05
C PHE A 84 -5.55 -1.87 2.71
N LEU A 85 -4.73 -1.35 3.62
CA LEU A 85 -3.29 -1.16 3.42
C LEU A 85 -2.46 -2.44 3.61
N HIS A 86 -3.02 -3.48 4.25
CA HIS A 86 -2.29 -4.72 4.53
C HIS A 86 -1.68 -5.40 3.28
N PRO A 87 -2.38 -5.51 2.14
CA PRO A 87 -1.78 -6.03 0.91
C PRO A 87 -0.64 -5.17 0.37
N PHE A 88 -0.65 -3.85 0.57
CA PHE A 88 0.44 -2.96 0.15
C PHE A 88 1.69 -3.21 0.99
N ALA A 89 1.54 -3.32 2.31
CA ALA A 89 2.66 -3.63 3.18
C ALA A 89 3.29 -4.99 2.83
N SER A 90 2.45 -5.97 2.49
CA SER A 90 2.91 -7.27 2.01
C SER A 90 3.63 -7.13 0.66
N ALA A 91 3.00 -6.47 -0.32
CA ALA A 91 3.56 -6.23 -1.65
C ALA A 91 4.93 -5.53 -1.61
N THR A 92 5.10 -4.54 -0.74
CA THR A 92 6.41 -3.90 -0.53
C THR A 92 7.45 -4.89 -0.05
N LEU A 93 7.12 -5.76 0.92
CA LEU A 93 8.07 -6.78 1.40
C LEU A 93 8.47 -7.77 0.30
N TRP A 94 7.53 -8.15 -0.57
CA TRP A 94 7.82 -8.98 -1.75
C TRP A 94 8.75 -8.26 -2.74
N ALA A 95 8.46 -6.99 -3.01
CA ALA A 95 9.21 -6.18 -3.98
C ALA A 95 10.62 -5.78 -3.50
N GLU A 96 10.84 -5.66 -2.19
CA GLU A 96 12.13 -5.32 -1.57
C GLU A 96 13.07 -6.54 -1.42
N GLY A 97 12.63 -7.74 -1.79
CA GLY A 97 13.43 -8.96 -1.73
C GLY A 97 14.60 -8.96 -2.72
N LYS A 98 15.72 -9.61 -2.37
CA LYS A 98 16.91 -9.74 -3.24
C LYS A 98 16.63 -10.41 -4.59
N ASN A 99 15.55 -11.18 -4.70
CA ASN A 99 15.15 -11.91 -5.90
C ASN A 99 13.93 -11.26 -6.59
N SER A 100 13.63 -10.00 -6.29
CA SER A 100 12.55 -9.25 -6.91
C SER A 100 12.85 -9.05 -8.40
N THR A 101 11.94 -9.49 -9.26
CA THR A 101 12.07 -9.34 -10.72
C THR A 101 11.11 -8.30 -11.25
N LEU A 102 11.45 -7.69 -12.39
CA LEU A 102 10.55 -6.76 -13.06
C LEU A 102 9.21 -7.40 -13.45
N SER A 103 9.23 -8.69 -13.79
CA SER A 103 8.01 -9.45 -14.07
C SER A 103 7.11 -9.61 -12.85
N GLN A 104 7.68 -9.68 -11.64
CA GLN A 104 6.92 -9.72 -10.39
C GLN A 104 6.30 -8.37 -10.06
N THR A 105 6.95 -7.25 -10.39
CA THR A 105 6.39 -5.90 -10.18
C THR A 105 5.03 -5.75 -10.87
N LEU A 106 4.88 -6.22 -12.10
CA LEU A 106 3.61 -6.18 -12.83
C LEU A 106 2.54 -7.06 -12.17
N THR A 107 2.91 -8.26 -11.73
CA THR A 107 2.00 -9.14 -10.98
C THR A 107 1.54 -8.54 -9.65
N ILE A 108 2.41 -7.79 -8.98
CA ILE A 108 2.06 -7.03 -7.78
C ILE A 108 1.08 -5.91 -8.15
N MET A 109 1.36 -5.12 -9.18
CA MET A 109 0.46 -4.04 -9.62
C MET A 109 -0.92 -4.56 -10.01
N ASP A 110 -0.99 -5.65 -10.79
CA ASP A 110 -2.25 -6.32 -11.15
C ASP A 110 -3.04 -6.77 -9.91
N GLY A 111 -2.34 -7.36 -8.93
CA GLY A 111 -2.94 -7.78 -7.67
C GLY A 111 -3.51 -6.59 -6.87
N LEU A 112 -2.78 -5.47 -6.84
CA LEU A 112 -3.21 -4.26 -6.14
C LEU A 112 -4.36 -3.55 -6.86
N LEU A 113 -4.37 -3.49 -8.20
CA LEU A 113 -5.49 -2.95 -8.99
C LEU A 113 -6.78 -3.74 -8.71
N ARG A 114 -6.72 -5.07 -8.78
CA ARG A 114 -7.86 -5.93 -8.40
C ARG A 114 -8.31 -5.73 -6.96
N HIS A 115 -7.36 -5.52 -6.03
CA HIS A 115 -7.68 -5.20 -4.64
C HIS A 115 -8.42 -3.87 -4.52
N TYR A 116 -7.99 -2.82 -5.23
CA TYR A 116 -8.73 -1.56 -5.30
C TYR A 116 -10.14 -1.75 -5.84
N GLU A 117 -10.32 -2.44 -6.98
CA GLU A 117 -11.62 -2.67 -7.62
C GLU A 117 -12.58 -3.41 -6.68
N LYS A 118 -12.11 -4.49 -6.05
CA LYS A 118 -12.90 -5.27 -5.10
C LYS A 118 -13.36 -4.42 -3.91
N ASN A 119 -12.47 -3.57 -3.38
CA ASN A 119 -12.84 -2.70 -2.27
C ASN A 119 -13.76 -1.56 -2.73
N LYS A 120 -13.56 -1.02 -3.93
CA LYS A 120 -14.48 -0.03 -4.53
C LYS A 120 -15.88 -0.59 -4.60
N GLU A 121 -16.05 -1.80 -5.14
CA GLU A 121 -17.34 -2.50 -5.18
C GLU A 121 -17.92 -2.72 -3.78
N HIS A 122 -17.11 -3.17 -2.83
CA HIS A 122 -17.54 -3.40 -1.45
C HIS A 122 -18.05 -2.12 -0.78
N TYR A 123 -17.30 -1.02 -0.82
CA TYR A 123 -17.68 0.25 -0.19
C TYR A 123 -18.71 1.07 -0.98
N SER A 124 -19.12 0.60 -2.16
CA SER A 124 -20.23 1.19 -2.94
C SER A 124 -21.59 0.64 -2.53
N LYS A 125 -21.64 -0.48 -1.79
CA LYS A 125 -22.88 -1.13 -1.35
C LYS A 125 -23.51 -0.35 -0.18
N PRO A 126 -24.85 -0.22 -0.10
CA PRO A 126 -25.51 0.57 0.94
C PRO A 126 -25.14 0.18 2.37
N GLU A 127 -24.90 -1.11 2.63
CA GLU A 127 -24.62 -1.66 3.97
C GLU A 127 -23.23 -1.27 4.49
N THR A 128 -22.31 -1.06 3.57
CA THR A 128 -20.89 -0.82 3.83
C THR A 128 -20.43 0.54 3.32
N PHE A 129 -21.37 1.39 2.90
CA PHE A 129 -21.07 2.65 2.26
C PHE A 129 -20.26 3.58 3.17
N ASP A 130 -19.08 3.96 2.70
CA ASP A 130 -18.22 4.93 3.36
C ASP A 130 -17.60 5.84 2.32
N ARG A 131 -18.16 7.05 2.20
CA ARG A 131 -17.70 8.05 1.24
C ARG A 131 -16.23 8.41 1.39
N ARG A 132 -15.68 8.40 2.62
CA ARG A 132 -14.28 8.80 2.87
C ARG A 132 -13.33 7.72 2.39
N ILE A 133 -13.66 6.46 2.70
CA ILE A 133 -12.89 5.30 2.23
C ILE A 133 -12.99 5.17 0.72
N LEU A 134 -14.19 5.27 0.15
CA LEU A 134 -14.42 5.17 -1.28
C LEU A 134 -13.63 6.22 -2.06
N HIS A 135 -13.67 7.49 -1.64
CA HIS A 135 -12.89 8.55 -2.27
C HIS A 135 -11.38 8.28 -2.20
N SER A 136 -10.89 7.76 -1.06
CA SER A 136 -9.48 7.41 -0.88
C SER A 136 -9.06 6.25 -1.80
N ILE A 137 -9.93 5.26 -1.98
CA ILE A 137 -9.74 4.14 -2.91
C ILE A 137 -9.66 4.64 -4.34
N GLU A 138 -10.58 5.52 -4.77
CA GLU A 138 -10.60 6.05 -6.14
C GLU A 138 -9.33 6.87 -6.45
N MET A 139 -8.89 7.71 -5.52
CA MET A 139 -7.65 8.48 -5.69
C MET A 139 -6.42 7.57 -5.73
N GLY A 140 -6.36 6.56 -4.87
CA GLY A 140 -5.27 5.58 -4.88
C GLY A 140 -5.23 4.74 -6.16
N TRP A 141 -6.40 4.29 -6.64
CA TRP A 141 -6.52 3.55 -7.89
C TRP A 141 -6.05 4.38 -9.08
N PHE A 142 -6.47 5.64 -9.18
CA PHE A 142 -6.04 6.55 -10.25
C PHE A 142 -4.51 6.71 -10.32
N ILE A 143 -3.86 6.82 -9.16
CA ILE A 143 -2.40 6.90 -9.10
C ILE A 143 -1.76 5.59 -9.54
N LEU A 144 -2.25 4.45 -9.06
CA LEU A 144 -1.70 3.14 -9.43
C LEU A 144 -1.89 2.86 -10.94
N ASP A 145 -3.06 3.16 -11.48
CA ASP A 145 -3.40 3.01 -12.90
C ASP A 145 -2.51 3.88 -13.81
N LYS A 146 -2.23 5.12 -13.38
CA LYS A 146 -1.26 5.98 -14.07
C LYS A 146 0.12 5.30 -14.17
N TYR A 147 0.65 4.80 -13.05
CA TYR A 147 1.98 4.16 -13.08
C TYR A 147 1.97 2.82 -13.83
N TYR A 148 0.86 2.10 -13.78
CA TYR A 148 0.68 0.87 -14.55
C TYR A 148 0.67 1.16 -16.05
N THR A 149 -0.05 2.19 -16.49
CA THR A 149 -0.09 2.61 -17.91
C THR A 149 1.30 3.03 -18.42
N MET A 150 2.12 3.67 -17.60
CA MET A 150 3.51 3.99 -17.97
C MET A 150 4.39 2.75 -18.23
N THR A 151 3.96 1.55 -17.81
CA THR A 151 4.70 0.31 -18.12
C THR A 151 4.51 -0.11 -19.58
N GLU A 152 3.46 0.35 -20.26
CA GLU A 152 3.25 0.15 -21.70
C GLU A 152 4.37 0.84 -22.50
N ASP A 153 4.69 2.09 -22.14
CA ASP A 153 5.69 2.93 -22.83
C ASP A 153 7.13 2.39 -22.72
N ALA A 154 7.37 1.43 -21.83
CA ALA A 154 8.69 0.92 -21.51
C ALA A 154 8.77 -0.58 -21.88
N PRO A 155 9.29 -0.93 -23.08
CA PRO A 155 9.27 -2.31 -23.58
C PRO A 155 10.05 -3.30 -22.71
N VAL A 156 10.90 -2.83 -21.80
CA VAL A 156 11.59 -3.65 -20.79
C VAL A 156 10.62 -4.42 -19.89
N TYR A 157 9.43 -3.86 -19.59
CA TYR A 157 8.40 -4.55 -18.79
C TYR A 157 7.78 -5.72 -19.57
N ALA A 158 7.45 -5.49 -20.84
CA ALA A 158 6.98 -6.55 -21.74
C ALA A 158 8.06 -7.61 -21.95
N ALA A 159 9.32 -7.22 -22.12
CA ALA A 159 10.45 -8.14 -22.27
C ALA A 159 10.58 -9.04 -21.03
N ALA A 160 10.50 -8.46 -19.82
CA ALA A 160 10.58 -9.21 -18.58
C ALA A 160 9.45 -10.26 -18.45
N LEU A 161 8.23 -9.94 -18.91
CA LEU A 161 7.13 -10.90 -18.94
C LEU A 161 7.37 -12.03 -19.94
N LEU A 162 7.86 -11.71 -21.13
CA LEU A 162 8.11 -12.69 -22.20
C LEU A 162 9.27 -13.64 -21.87
N LEU A 163 10.32 -13.12 -21.23
CA LEU A 163 11.49 -13.89 -20.80
C LEU A 163 11.21 -14.77 -19.58
N ASP A 164 10.18 -14.45 -18.78
CA ASP A 164 9.78 -15.25 -17.62
C ASP A 164 9.05 -16.53 -18.08
N PRO A 165 9.62 -17.73 -17.85
CA PRO A 165 9.03 -18.98 -18.33
C PRO A 165 7.64 -19.28 -17.75
N SER A 166 7.31 -18.74 -16.57
CA SER A 166 6.01 -18.97 -15.93
C SER A 166 4.90 -18.07 -16.48
N LYS A 167 5.26 -16.98 -17.18
CA LYS A 167 4.32 -15.96 -17.67
C LYS A 167 4.20 -16.02 -19.19
N ARG A 168 5.28 -15.66 -19.89
CA ARG A 168 5.35 -15.58 -21.36
C ARG A 168 4.20 -14.72 -21.93
N ILE A 169 3.89 -14.90 -23.21
CA ILE A 169 2.83 -14.14 -23.92
C ILE A 169 1.44 -14.29 -23.28
N ARG A 170 1.14 -15.46 -22.70
CA ARG A 170 -0.16 -15.74 -22.05
C ARG A 170 -0.48 -14.78 -20.92
N TYR A 171 0.54 -14.22 -20.26
CA TYR A 171 0.33 -13.24 -19.21
C TYR A 171 -0.24 -11.93 -19.78
N ILE A 172 0.40 -11.43 -20.84
CA ILE A 172 0.01 -10.22 -21.55
C ILE A 172 -1.41 -10.37 -22.09
N GLU A 173 -1.68 -11.48 -22.79
CA GLU A 173 -3.01 -11.76 -23.36
C GLU A 173 -4.13 -11.77 -22.31
N ARG A 174 -3.81 -12.16 -21.07
CA ARG A 174 -4.79 -12.29 -19.99
C ARG A 174 -5.00 -11.01 -19.17
N HIS A 175 -3.96 -10.20 -19.00
CA HIS A 175 -3.96 -9.08 -18.04
C HIS A 175 -3.94 -7.72 -18.73
N TRP A 176 -3.44 -7.65 -19.96
CA TRP A 176 -3.30 -6.39 -20.69
C TRP A 176 -4.43 -6.23 -21.70
N PRO A 177 -4.88 -4.97 -21.97
CA PRO A 177 -5.79 -4.69 -23.07
C PRO A 177 -5.24 -5.19 -24.40
N GLU A 178 -6.11 -5.70 -25.28
CA GLU A 178 -5.71 -6.20 -26.61
C GLU A 178 -4.97 -5.13 -27.44
N SER A 179 -5.34 -3.86 -27.28
CA SER A 179 -4.69 -2.73 -27.94
C SER A 179 -3.20 -2.59 -27.59
N TRP A 180 -2.75 -3.14 -26.46
CA TRP A 180 -1.35 -3.04 -26.02
C TRP A 180 -0.48 -4.20 -26.54
N HIS A 181 -1.08 -5.30 -26.99
CA HIS A 181 -0.35 -6.53 -27.26
C HIS A 181 0.66 -6.37 -28.40
N GLU A 182 0.23 -5.79 -29.53
CA GLU A 182 1.10 -5.60 -30.70
C GLU A 182 2.27 -4.66 -30.40
N ASN A 183 1.98 -3.51 -29.77
CA ASN A 183 3.00 -2.51 -29.40
C ASN A 183 4.04 -3.11 -28.44
N ALA A 184 3.58 -3.84 -27.42
CA ALA A 184 4.45 -4.51 -26.45
C ALA A 184 5.39 -5.51 -27.13
N ILE A 185 4.86 -6.39 -27.99
CA ILE A 185 5.65 -7.40 -28.69
C ILE A 185 6.62 -6.77 -29.68
N ALA A 186 6.18 -5.75 -30.42
CA ALA A 186 7.02 -5.02 -31.36
C ALA A 186 8.19 -4.33 -30.63
N GLY A 187 7.92 -3.65 -29.51
CA GLY A 187 8.95 -3.01 -28.69
C GLY A 187 10.02 -3.99 -28.19
N VAL A 188 9.61 -5.18 -27.75
CA VAL A 188 10.57 -6.22 -27.31
C VAL A 188 11.43 -6.72 -28.47
N ARG A 189 10.85 -6.87 -29.67
CA ARG A 189 11.62 -7.27 -30.87
C ARG A 189 12.66 -6.22 -31.25
N THR A 190 12.32 -4.93 -31.18
CA THR A 190 13.28 -3.84 -31.43
C THR A 190 14.46 -3.92 -30.49
N ILE A 191 14.21 -4.07 -29.18
CA ILE A 191 15.28 -4.26 -28.18
C ILE A 191 16.12 -5.50 -28.54
N TRP A 192 15.49 -6.62 -28.86
CA TRP A 192 16.22 -7.84 -29.20
C TRP A 192 17.17 -7.67 -30.40
N GLU A 193 16.73 -7.02 -31.48
CA GLU A 193 17.58 -6.78 -32.66
C GLU A 193 18.76 -5.84 -32.35
N GLU A 194 18.57 -4.84 -31.48
CA GLU A 194 19.66 -3.97 -31.02
C GLU A 194 20.74 -4.75 -30.27
N TYR A 195 20.37 -5.64 -29.35
CA TYR A 195 21.33 -6.41 -28.56
C TYR A 195 21.97 -7.57 -29.33
N LYS A 196 21.26 -8.17 -30.29
CA LYS A 196 21.78 -9.28 -31.12
C LYS A 196 23.00 -8.87 -31.97
N THR A 197 23.12 -7.58 -32.29
CA THR A 197 24.20 -7.07 -33.15
C THR A 197 25.42 -6.58 -32.40
N GLN A 198 25.41 -6.59 -31.06
CA GLN A 198 26.56 -6.20 -30.24
C GLN A 198 27.58 -7.36 -30.15
N PRO A 199 28.87 -7.11 -30.42
CA PRO A 199 29.92 -8.11 -30.19
C PRO A 199 30.10 -8.38 -28.69
N GLU A 200 30.44 -9.63 -28.35
CA GLU A 200 30.71 -10.11 -26.98
C GLU A 200 31.83 -9.34 -26.26
#